data_AF-A0A3C0UE08-F1
#
_entry.id   AF-A0A3C0UE08-F1
#
_cell.length_a   1.000
_cell.length_b   1.000
_cell.length_c   1.000
_cell.angle_alpha   90.00
_cell.angle_beta   90.00
_cell.angle_gamma   90.00
#
_symmetry.space_group_name_H-M   'P 1'
#
loop_
_entity.id
_entity.type
_entity.pdbx_description
1 polymer ?
#
loop_
_entity_poly.entity_id
_entity_poly.type
_entity_poly.pdbx_seq_one_letter_code
_entity_poly.pdbx_strand_id
1 'polypeptide(L)'
;MGRLLDIARVAATYAGTVIGAGFASGQELLQFFVSYGAVGIIAMLFSGFLFALLGARILELGYRLRATNYHQVLYYICGPRLGLILDSVSALFLFGGLC
;
A
#
# COMPACT_ATOMS: atom_id res chain seq x y z
N MET A 1 5.64 21.44 18.21
CA MET A 1 4.63 21.53 17.14
C MET A 1 5.08 20.88 15.82
N GLY A 2 6.30 21.13 15.32
CA GLY A 2 6.77 20.62 14.02
C GLY A 2 6.73 19.08 13.84
N ARG A 3 7.26 18.32 14.81
CA ARG A 3 7.35 16.84 14.71
C ARG A 3 6.01 16.13 14.51
N LEU A 4 4.93 16.63 15.13
CA LEU A 4 3.58 16.08 14.97
C LEU A 4 3.04 16.29 13.55
N LEU A 5 3.37 17.44 12.97
CA LEU A 5 2.98 17.80 11.61
C LEU A 5 3.71 16.93 10.57
N ASP A 6 4.99 16.62 10.82
CA ASP A 6 5.76 15.72 9.96
C ASP A 6 5.23 14.28 9.99
N ILE A 7 4.88 13.76 11.19
CA ILE A 7 4.26 12.44 11.34
C ILE A 7 2.93 12.40 10.58
N ALA A 8 2.08 13.41 10.76
CA ALA A 8 0.80 13.51 10.08
C ALA A 8 0.96 13.57 8.55
N ARG A 9 1.97 14.28 8.04
CA ARG A 9 2.26 14.35 6.59
C ARG A 9 2.64 12.98 6.03
N VAL A 10 3.52 12.25 6.69
CA VAL A 10 3.93 10.91 6.22
C VAL A 10 2.74 9.95 6.27
N ALA A 11 1.98 9.96 7.37
CA ALA A 11 0.81 9.11 7.54
C ALA A 11 -0.28 9.39 6.50
N ALA A 12 -0.60 10.67 6.26
CA ALA A 12 -1.59 11.08 5.26
C ALA A 12 -1.14 10.72 3.84
N THR A 13 0.15 10.90 3.53
CA THR A 13 0.72 10.51 2.22
C THR A 13 0.58 9.00 2.01
N TYR A 14 0.98 8.20 2.99
CA TYR A 14 0.84 6.74 2.93
C TYR A 14 -0.62 6.31 2.76
N ALA A 15 -1.52 6.82 3.60
CA ALA A 15 -2.94 6.50 3.52
C ALA A 15 -3.53 6.88 2.15
N GLY A 16 -3.22 8.08 1.64
CA GLY A 16 -3.68 8.54 0.33
C GLY A 16 -3.19 7.65 -0.82
N THR A 17 -1.94 7.21 -0.77
CA THR A 17 -1.38 6.32 -1.81
C THR A 17 -1.96 4.91 -1.78
N VAL A 18 -2.34 4.39 -0.62
CA VAL A 18 -2.87 3.02 -0.48
C VAL A 18 -4.35 2.94 -0.83
N ILE A 19 -5.14 3.95 -0.45
CA ILE A 19 -6.60 3.94 -0.65
C ILE A 19 -6.95 3.99 -2.15
N GLY A 20 -6.33 4.88 -2.93
CA GLY A 20 -6.67 5.01 -4.36
C GLY A 20 -8.16 5.34 -4.61
N ALA A 21 -8.60 5.31 -5.88
CA ALA A 21 -9.97 5.67 -6.25
C ALA A 21 -11.03 4.62 -5.84
N GLY A 22 -10.65 3.34 -5.88
CA GLY A 22 -11.53 2.21 -5.55
C GLY A 22 -11.99 2.23 -4.08
N PHE A 23 -11.04 2.26 -3.14
CA PHE A 23 -11.38 2.35 -1.72
C PHE A 23 -12.00 3.70 -1.35
N ALA A 24 -11.62 4.80 -2.01
CA ALA A 24 -12.22 6.11 -1.76
C ALA A 24 -13.72 6.15 -2.09
N SER A 25 -14.15 5.44 -3.14
CA SER A 25 -15.58 5.28 -3.48
C SER A 25 -16.34 4.39 -2.50
N GLY A 26 -15.63 3.57 -1.73
CA GLY A 26 -16.20 2.59 -0.79
C GLY A 26 -16.89 1.38 -1.43
N GLN A 27 -17.01 1.34 -2.77
CA GLN A 27 -17.73 0.27 -3.48
C GLN A 27 -17.08 -1.11 -3.27
N GLU A 28 -15.76 -1.18 -3.40
CA GLU A 28 -15.00 -2.41 -3.18
C GLU A 28 -15.13 -2.90 -1.72
N LEU A 29 -15.11 -1.95 -0.77
CA LEU A 29 -15.22 -2.27 0.64
C LEU A 29 -16.60 -2.85 1.00
N LEU A 30 -17.65 -2.29 0.40
CA LEU A 30 -19.02 -2.78 0.56
C LEU A 30 -19.16 -4.19 -0.04
N GLN A 31 -18.62 -4.42 -1.23
CA GLN A 31 -18.77 -5.67 -1.95
C GLN A 31 -17.96 -6.82 -1.34
N PHE A 32 -16.71 -6.56 -0.94
CA PHE A 32 -15.80 -7.59 -0.44
C PHE A 32 -15.89 -7.84 1.06
N PHE A 33 -16.34 -6.86 1.86
CA PHE A 33 -16.39 -6.99 3.30
C PHE A 33 -17.81 -6.84 3.84
N VAL A 34 -18.43 -5.67 3.68
CA VAL A 34 -19.69 -5.36 4.39
C VAL A 34 -20.85 -6.27 3.99
N SER A 35 -20.88 -6.74 2.73
CA SER A 35 -21.89 -7.68 2.23
C SER A 35 -21.95 -9.01 3.01
N TYR A 36 -20.86 -9.40 3.67
CA TYR A 36 -20.75 -10.62 4.48
C TYR A 36 -21.14 -10.42 5.96
N GLY A 37 -21.69 -9.25 6.31
CA GLY A 37 -22.16 -8.96 7.67
C GLY A 37 -21.02 -8.84 8.69
N ALA A 38 -21.24 -9.34 9.91
CA ALA A 38 -20.33 -9.15 11.04
C ALA A 38 -18.91 -9.73 10.80
N VAL A 39 -18.81 -10.88 10.14
CA VAL A 39 -17.52 -11.52 9.80
C VAL A 39 -16.73 -10.64 8.83
N GLY A 40 -17.43 -10.01 7.88
CA GLY A 40 -16.85 -9.07 6.94
C GLY A 40 -16.25 -7.83 7.60
N ILE A 41 -16.93 -7.27 8.61
CA ILE A 41 -16.41 -6.13 9.38
C ILE A 41 -15.13 -6.50 10.15
N ILE A 42 -15.08 -7.69 10.76
CA ILE A 42 -13.87 -8.17 11.44
C ILE A 42 -12.72 -8.34 10.45
N ALA A 43 -12.99 -8.96 9.29
CA ALA A 43 -12.00 -9.12 8.23
C ALA A 43 -11.51 -7.77 7.67
N MET A 44 -12.38 -6.76 7.58
CA MET A 44 -12.02 -5.40 7.17
C MET A 44 -11.03 -4.77 8.15
N LEU A 45 -11.33 -4.80 9.45
CA LEU A 45 -10.43 -4.26 10.48
C LEU A 45 -9.10 -5.00 10.49
N PHE A 46 -9.13 -6.32 10.34
CA PHE A 46 -7.93 -7.14 10.27
C PHE A 46 -7.07 -6.82 9.03
N SER A 47 -7.71 -6.66 7.86
CA SER A 47 -7.02 -6.24 6.64
C SER A 47 -6.39 -4.86 6.79
N GLY A 48 -7.13 -3.89 7.35
CA GLY A 48 -6.60 -2.55 7.64
C GLY A 48 -5.40 -2.58 8.57
N PHE A 49 -5.42 -3.44 9.60
CA PHE A 49 -4.26 -3.66 10.47
C PHE A 49 -3.07 -4.24 9.72
N LEU A 50 -3.29 -5.23 8.85
CA LEU A 50 -2.24 -5.80 8.00
C LEU A 50 -1.64 -4.76 7.05
N PHE A 51 -2.47 -3.91 6.44
CA PHE A 51 -1.99 -2.78 5.63
C PHE A 51 -1.13 -1.83 6.43
N ALA A 52 -1.53 -1.46 7.65
CA ALA A 52 -0.73 -0.59 8.51
C ALA A 52 0.62 -1.24 8.88
N LEU A 53 0.60 -2.53 9.24
CA LEU A 53 1.79 -3.28 9.60
C LEU A 53 2.77 -3.39 8.42
N LEU A 54 2.28 -3.87 7.27
CA LEU A 54 3.11 -4.06 6.08
C LEU A 54 3.65 -2.73 5.57
N GLY A 55 2.81 -1.69 5.52
CA GLY A 55 3.22 -0.33 5.16
C GLY A 55 4.35 0.19 6.02
N ALA A 56 4.21 0.07 7.34
CA ALA A 56 5.25 0.50 8.27
C ALA A 56 6.59 -0.23 8.00
N ARG A 57 6.56 -1.53 7.73
CA ARG A 57 7.77 -2.32 7.40
C ARG A 57 8.40 -1.91 6.07
N ILE A 58 7.59 -1.66 5.05
CA ILE A 58 8.09 -1.23 3.74
C ILE A 58 8.71 0.17 3.83
N LEU A 59 8.04 1.11 4.51
CA LEU A 59 8.56 2.47 4.73
C LEU A 59 9.86 2.44 5.55
N GLU A 60 9.91 1.63 6.61
CA GLU A 60 11.12 1.44 7.41
C GLU A 60 12.27 0.89 6.55
N LEU A 61 11.99 -0.12 5.71
CA LEU A 61 13.00 -0.71 4.84
C LEU A 61 13.50 0.28 3.79
N GLY A 62 12.60 1.05 3.16
CA GLY A 62 12.96 2.11 2.22
C GLY A 62 13.84 3.18 2.88
N TYR A 63 13.52 3.56 4.12
CA TYR A 63 14.36 4.48 4.90
C TYR A 63 15.74 3.90 5.21
N ARG A 64 15.82 2.64 5.66
CA ARG A 64 17.09 1.95 5.99
C ARG A 64 17.99 1.78 4.76
N LEU A 65 17.42 1.42 3.63
CA LEU A 65 18.15 1.28 2.35
C LEU A 65 18.50 2.63 1.71
N ARG A 66 17.99 3.74 2.25
CA ARG A 66 18.01 5.07 1.61
C ARG A 66 17.54 4.98 0.15
N ALA A 67 16.50 4.19 -0.07
CA ALA A 67 16.02 3.88 -1.39
C ALA A 67 15.51 5.16 -2.08
N THR A 68 16.09 5.47 -3.24
CA THR A 68 15.62 6.58 -4.08
C THR A 68 14.56 6.14 -5.07
N ASN A 69 14.37 4.83 -5.24
CA ASN A 69 13.43 4.26 -6.19
C ASN A 69 12.81 2.96 -5.65
N TYR A 70 11.54 2.68 -5.99
CA TYR A 70 10.80 1.51 -5.46
C TYR A 70 11.46 0.18 -5.87
N HIS A 71 12.09 0.14 -7.04
CA HIS A 71 12.87 -0.99 -7.53
C HIS A 71 13.89 -1.50 -6.51
N GLN A 72 14.56 -0.62 -5.78
CA GLN A 72 15.61 -1.02 -4.84
C GLN A 72 15.01 -1.84 -3.69
N VAL A 73 13.84 -1.44 -3.20
CA VAL A 73 13.10 -2.17 -2.16
C VAL A 73 12.53 -3.47 -2.73
N LEU A 74 11.95 -3.42 -3.92
CA LEU A 74 11.34 -4.58 -4.58
C LEU A 74 12.36 -5.69 -4.86
N TYR A 75 13.51 -5.36 -5.46
CA TYR A 75 14.56 -6.32 -5.78
C TYR A 75 15.28 -6.83 -4.52
N TYR A 76 15.32 -6.04 -3.44
CA TYR A 76 15.86 -6.49 -2.16
C TYR A 76 14.96 -7.57 -1.51
N ILE A 77 13.63 -7.39 -1.54
CA ILE A 77 12.69 -8.35 -0.93
C ILE A 77 12.50 -9.58 -1.82
N CYS A 78 12.29 -9.40 -3.12
CA CYS A 78 11.86 -10.45 -4.04
C CYS A 78 13.01 -11.09 -4.83
N GLY A 79 14.19 -10.47 -4.85
CA GLY A 79 15.31 -10.88 -5.68
C GLY A 79 15.14 -10.53 -7.16
N PRO A 80 16.13 -10.83 -8.01
CA PRO A 80 16.19 -10.32 -9.39
C PRO A 80 15.14 -10.91 -10.33
N ARG A 81 14.76 -12.18 -10.14
CA ARG A 81 13.79 -12.86 -11.03
C ARG A 81 12.35 -12.43 -10.74
N LEU A 82 11.91 -12.55 -9.48
CA LEU A 82 10.56 -12.14 -9.08
C LEU A 82 10.42 -10.62 -9.10
N GLY A 83 11.47 -9.88 -8.75
CA GLY A 83 11.49 -8.42 -8.84
C GLY A 83 11.24 -7.92 -10.26
N LEU A 84 11.84 -8.55 -11.28
CA LEU A 84 11.60 -8.19 -12.69
C LEU A 84 10.15 -8.45 -13.11
N ILE A 85 9.55 -9.58 -12.68
CA ILE A 85 8.15 -9.90 -13.01
C ILE A 85 7.22 -8.89 -12.35
N LEU A 86 7.37 -8.66 -11.05
CA LEU A 86 6.53 -7.72 -10.30
C LEU A 86 6.67 -6.30 -10.81
N ASP A 87 7.88 -5.90 -11.19
CA ASP A 87 8.12 -4.60 -11.80
C ASP A 87 7.43 -4.47 -13.16
N SER A 88 7.58 -5.47 -14.04
CA SER A 88 6.93 -5.49 -15.35
C SER A 88 5.41 -5.41 -15.21
N VAL A 89 4.84 -6.17 -14.27
CA VAL A 89 3.40 -6.12 -13.96
C VAL A 89 3.00 -4.75 -13.42
N SER A 90 3.78 -4.18 -12.49
CA SER A 90 3.50 -2.85 -11.93
C SER A 90 3.51 -1.78 -13.02
N ALA A 91 4.49 -1.80 -13.92
CA ALA A 91 4.54 -0.90 -15.06
C ALA A 91 3.30 -1.06 -15.95
N LEU A 92 2.89 -2.30 -16.24
CA LEU A 92 1.69 -2.60 -17.03
C LEU A 92 0.41 -2.03 -16.38
N PHE A 93 0.23 -2.19 -15.07
CA PHE A 93 -0.90 -1.60 -14.34
C PHE A 93 -0.85 -0.07 -14.30
N LEU A 94 0.35 0.52 -14.18
CA LEU A 94 0.51 1.97 -14.16
C LEU A 94 0.11 2.60 -15.49
N PHE A 95 0.53 2.00 -16.61
CA PHE A 95 0.12 2.43 -17.96
C PHE A 95 -1.34 2.10 -18.25
N GLY A 96 -1.79 0.90 -17.87
CA GLY A 96 -3.16 0.45 -18.09
C GLY A 96 -4.21 1.23 -17.30
N GLY A 97 -3.86 1.75 -16.12
CA GLY A 97 -4.73 2.62 -15.32
C GLY A 97 -4.72 4.10 -15.76
N LEU A 98 -3.81 4.49 -16.66
CA LEU A 98 -3.72 5.85 -17.20
C LEU A 98 -4.43 6.03 -18.55
N CYS A 99 -4.86 4.93 -19.19
CA CYS A 99 -5.65 4.90 -20.42
C CYS A 99 -7.14 4.75 -20.09
#